data_AF-A0A4R8S1V8-F1
#
_entry.id   AF-A0A4R8S1V8-F1
#
_cell.length_a   1.000
_cell.length_b   1.000
_cell.length_c   1.000
_cell.angle_alpha   90.00
_cell.angle_beta   90.00
_cell.angle_gamma   90.00
#
_symmetry.space_group_name_H-M   'P 1'
#
loop_
_entity.id
_entity.type
_entity.pdbx_description
1 polymer ?
#
loop_
_entity_poly.entity_id
_entity_poly.type
_entity_poly.pdbx_seq_one_letter_code
_entity_poly.pdbx_strand_id
1 'polypeptide(L)'
;MKGPAVRTITNAGREVQLYLHTVASAVACASQNKVVRLEIGDTHEPSPSAQKARVAALLDEAMESLDAVIRSKKLPPTDIPAATLGKRIVERGEKYDAVNRTYTPGPGFEALLVALVTDEVATAQMQAAHVEAEAR
;
A
#
# COMPACT_ATOMS: atom_id res chain seq x y z
N MET A 1 -1.98 30.02 3.60
CA MET A 1 -1.00 29.08 4.18
C MET A 1 -0.36 28.32 3.04
N LYS A 2 0.95 28.44 2.83
CA LYS A 2 1.68 27.64 1.83
C LYS A 2 1.65 26.19 2.34
N GLY A 3 1.12 25.25 1.55
CA GLY A 3 1.13 23.82 1.90
C GLY A 3 2.57 23.34 2.15
N PRO A 4 2.75 22.23 2.89
CA PRO A 4 4.08 21.67 3.14
C PRO A 4 4.81 21.49 1.81
N ALA A 5 6.06 21.97 1.74
CA ALA A 5 6.86 21.89 0.54
C ALA A 5 7.15 20.41 0.23
N VAL A 6 6.58 19.91 -0.86
CA VAL A 6 6.72 18.52 -1.31
C VAL A 6 8.21 18.20 -1.47
N ARG A 7 8.75 17.31 -0.64
CA ARG A 7 10.16 16.93 -0.69
C ARG A 7 10.35 15.79 -1.67
N THR A 8 11.11 16.05 -2.73
CA THR A 8 11.42 15.03 -3.74
C THR A 8 12.47 14.07 -3.18
N ILE A 9 12.19 12.77 -3.26
CA ILE A 9 13.09 11.69 -2.87
C ILE A 9 14.09 11.46 -4.00
N THR A 10 15.38 11.62 -3.69
CA THR A 10 16.51 11.37 -4.58
C THR A 10 16.94 9.90 -4.52
N ASN A 11 17.60 9.39 -5.57
CA ASN A 11 18.02 7.98 -5.67
C ASN A 11 16.85 6.99 -5.54
N ALA A 12 15.67 7.36 -6.03
CA ALA A 12 14.50 6.51 -6.11
C ALA A 12 14.66 5.45 -7.23
N GLY A 13 15.59 4.53 -7.01
CA GLY A 13 15.76 3.35 -7.86
C GLY A 13 14.61 2.35 -7.69
N ARG A 14 14.73 1.21 -8.37
CA ARG A 14 13.71 0.14 -8.38
C ARG A 14 13.27 -0.31 -6.98
N GLU A 15 14.20 -0.43 -6.03
CA GLU A 15 13.89 -0.88 -4.67
C GLU A 15 13.01 0.12 -3.92
N VAL A 16 13.30 1.42 -4.05
CA VAL A 16 12.48 2.49 -3.45
C VAL A 16 11.09 2.50 -4.09
N GLN A 17 11.01 2.33 -5.41
CA GLN A 17 9.74 2.24 -6.12
C GLN A 17 8.90 1.04 -5.66
N LEU A 18 9.51 -0.14 -5.50
CA LEU A 18 8.83 -1.34 -5.01
C LEU A 18 8.36 -1.18 -3.56
N TYR A 19 9.20 -0.61 -2.70
CA TYR A 19 8.84 -0.31 -1.32
C TYR A 19 7.61 0.61 -1.24
N LEU A 20 7.62 1.71 -2.00
CA LEU A 20 6.51 2.68 -2.03
C LEU A 20 5.21 2.04 -2.55
N HIS A 21 5.27 1.25 -3.62
CA HIS A 21 4.10 0.52 -4.12
C HIS A 21 3.58 -0.51 -3.13
N THR A 22 4.48 -1.19 -2.41
CA THR A 22 4.11 -2.17 -1.39
C THR A 22 3.41 -1.50 -0.22
N VAL A 23 3.93 -0.38 0.27
CA VAL A 23 3.31 0.42 1.34
C VAL A 23 1.95 0.95 0.90
N ALA A 24 1.86 1.55 -0.30
CA ALA A 24 0.59 2.03 -0.84
C ALA A 24 -0.46 0.91 -0.99
N SER A 25 -0.03 -0.28 -1.43
CA SER A 25 -0.90 -1.46 -1.54
C SER A 25 -1.36 -1.95 -0.18
N ALA A 26 -0.46 -2.02 0.82
CA ALA A 26 -0.81 -2.41 2.18
C ALA A 26 -1.83 -1.43 2.81
N VAL A 27 -1.61 -0.12 2.65
CA VAL A 27 -2.55 0.91 3.11
C VAL A 27 -3.89 0.81 2.39
N ALA A 28 -3.89 0.59 1.08
CA ALA A 28 -5.12 0.38 0.30
C ALA A 28 -5.90 -0.84 0.81
N CYS A 29 -5.21 -1.96 1.05
CA CYS A 29 -5.79 -3.17 1.61
C CYS A 29 -6.35 -2.95 3.02
N ALA A 30 -5.66 -2.19 3.87
CA ALA A 30 -6.13 -1.86 5.22
C ALA A 30 -7.36 -0.93 5.22
N SER A 31 -7.49 -0.05 4.21
CA SER A 31 -8.63 0.87 4.09
C SER A 31 -9.90 0.22 3.52
N GLN A 32 -9.79 -0.94 2.88
CA GLN A 32 -10.94 -1.65 2.32
C GLN A 32 -11.37 -2.79 3.25
N ASN A 33 -12.58 -2.69 3.81
CA ASN A 33 -13.16 -3.72 4.69
C ASN A 33 -13.42 -5.08 4.01
N LYS A 34 -13.15 -5.23 2.70
CA LYS A 34 -13.29 -6.49 1.95
C LYS A 34 -12.14 -6.62 0.94
N VAL A 35 -11.10 -7.35 1.32
CA VAL A 35 -10.00 -7.74 0.42
C VAL A 35 -10.25 -9.19 -0.02
N VAL A 36 -10.23 -9.45 -1.32
CA VAL A 36 -10.14 -10.82 -1.83
C VAL A 36 -8.71 -11.28 -1.55
N ARG A 37 -8.55 -12.22 -0.61
CA ARG A 37 -7.25 -12.81 -0.32
C ARG A 37 -6.98 -13.92 -1.33
N LEU A 38 -5.91 -13.77 -2.09
CA LEU A 38 -5.33 -14.88 -2.84
C LEU A 38 -4.28 -15.52 -1.94
N GLU A 39 -4.66 -16.59 -1.24
CA GLU A 39 -3.73 -17.37 -0.43
C GLU A 39 -3.05 -18.42 -1.31
N ILE A 40 -1.86 -18.07 -1.81
CA ILE A 40 -0.97 -19.03 -2.46
C ILE A 40 -0.23 -19.73 -1.33
N GLY A 41 -0.73 -20.89 -0.88
CA GLY A 41 0.01 -21.76 0.04
C GLY A 41 1.31 -22.28 -0.60
N ASP A 42 2.09 -23.06 0.14
CA ASP A 42 3.24 -23.79 -0.41
C ASP A 42 2.76 -24.87 -1.40
N THR A 43 2.41 -24.45 -2.61
CA THR A 43 2.09 -25.34 -3.73
C THR A 43 3.37 -25.86 -4.35
N HIS A 44 4.08 -26.72 -3.60
CA HIS A 44 5.13 -27.55 -4.15
C HIS A 44 4.55 -28.91 -4.51
N GLU A 45 4.31 -29.11 -5.80
CA GLU A 45 3.83 -30.37 -6.34
C GLU A 45 4.99 -31.15 -6.98
N PRO A 46 5.00 -32.48 -6.91
CA PRO A 46 6.12 -33.32 -7.35
C PRO A 46 6.38 -33.28 -8.87
N SER A 47 5.51 -32.65 -9.67
CA SER A 47 5.74 -32.44 -11.10
C SER A 47 5.23 -31.07 -11.57
N PRO A 48 5.85 -30.47 -12.62
CA PRO A 48 5.40 -29.19 -13.18
C PRO A 48 3.94 -29.20 -13.67
N SER A 49 3.46 -30.33 -14.18
CA SER A 49 2.08 -30.48 -14.65
C SER A 49 1.09 -30.47 -13.49
N ALA A 50 1.41 -31.18 -12.40
CA ALA A 50 0.60 -31.17 -11.18
C ALA A 50 0.57 -29.77 -10.55
N GLN A 51 1.71 -29.07 -10.55
CA GLN A 51 1.79 -27.70 -10.05
C GLN A 51 0.92 -26.74 -10.86
N LYS A 52 0.95 -26.83 -12.19
CA LYS A 52 0.08 -26.02 -13.07
C LYS A 52 -1.40 -26.29 -12.82
N ALA A 53 -1.78 -27.56 -12.67
CA ALA A 53 -3.16 -27.94 -12.38
C ALA A 53 -3.62 -27.39 -11.02
N ARG A 54 -2.75 -27.45 -10.00
CA ARG A 54 -3.04 -26.92 -8.67
C ARG A 54 -3.18 -25.38 -8.67
N VAL A 55 -2.27 -24.68 -9.35
CA VAL A 55 -2.35 -23.22 -9.50
C VAL A 55 -3.60 -22.80 -10.27
N ALA A 56 -3.98 -23.53 -11.32
CA ALA A 56 -5.21 -23.27 -12.04
C ALA A 56 -6.45 -23.42 -11.14
N ALA A 57 -6.52 -24.49 -10.35
CA ALA A 57 -7.62 -24.69 -9.40
C ALA A 57 -7.71 -23.57 -8.34
N LEU A 58 -6.58 -23.12 -7.79
CA LEU A 58 -6.54 -21.99 -6.85
C LEU A 58 -6.97 -20.68 -7.51
N LEU A 59 -6.60 -20.47 -8.78
CA LEU A 59 -7.02 -19.31 -9.54
C LEU A 59 -8.54 -19.34 -9.78
N ASP A 60 -9.10 -20.48 -10.13
CA ASP A 60 -10.54 -20.64 -10.34
C ASP A 60 -11.32 -20.32 -9.06
N GLU A 61 -10.90 -20.85 -7.91
CA GLU A 61 -11.52 -20.56 -6.60
C GLU A 61 -11.45 -19.06 -6.25
N ALA A 62 -10.29 -18.42 -6.48
CA ALA A 62 -10.13 -17.00 -6.26
C ALA A 62 -11.02 -16.15 -7.19
N MET A 63 -11.18 -16.58 -8.45
CA MET A 63 -12.04 -15.91 -9.42
C MET A 63 -13.53 -16.07 -9.11
N GLU A 64 -13.95 -17.24 -8.63
CA GLU A 64 -15.33 -17.45 -8.15
C GLU A 64 -15.65 -16.59 -6.93
N SER A 65 -14.74 -16.52 -5.97
CA SER A 65 -14.86 -15.64 -4.80
C SER A 65 -14.95 -14.17 -5.21
N LEU A 66 -14.12 -13.74 -6.18
CA LEU A 66 -14.17 -12.40 -6.73
C LEU A 66 -15.51 -12.10 -7.42
N ASP A 67 -16.03 -13.02 -8.25
CA ASP A 67 -17.34 -12.87 -8.90
C ASP A 67 -18.48 -12.77 -7.87
N ALA A 68 -18.46 -13.61 -6.83
CA ALA A 68 -19.44 -13.54 -5.74
C ALA A 68 -19.39 -12.17 -5.02
N VAL A 69 -18.20 -11.63 -4.76
CA VAL A 69 -18.03 -10.30 -4.18
C VAL A 69 -18.57 -9.21 -5.13
N ILE A 70 -18.26 -9.28 -6.42
CA ILE A 70 -18.76 -8.33 -7.43
C ILE A 70 -20.28 -8.36 -7.48
N ARG A 71 -20.89 -9.54 -7.58
CA ARG A 71 -22.35 -9.71 -7.61
C ARG A 71 -23.04 -9.29 -6.30
N SER A 72 -22.36 -9.43 -5.16
CA SER A 72 -22.89 -8.99 -3.86
C SER A 72 -23.03 -7.46 -3.77
N LYS A 73 -22.27 -6.71 -4.59
CA LYS A 73 -22.32 -5.25 -4.63
C LYS A 73 -23.47 -4.80 -5.52
N LYS A 74 -24.61 -4.47 -4.90
CA LYS A 74 -25.83 -3.97 -5.56
C LYS A 74 -25.72 -2.53 -6.08
N LEU A 75 -24.68 -1.82 -5.66
CA LEU A 75 -24.38 -0.47 -6.12
C LEU A 75 -23.01 -0.49 -6.81
N PRO A 76 -22.84 0.27 -7.91
CA PRO A 76 -21.51 0.50 -8.45
C PRO A 76 -20.61 1.03 -7.32
N PRO A 77 -19.31 0.70 -7.31
CA PRO A 77 -18.38 1.26 -6.35
C PRO A 77 -18.53 2.79 -6.36
N THR A 78 -18.97 3.35 -5.23
CA THR A 78 -19.14 4.81 -5.07
C THR A 78 -17.79 5.51 -5.08
N ASP A 79 -16.75 4.79 -4.69
CA ASP A 79 -15.39 5.27 -4.61
C ASP A 79 -14.47 4.49 -5.56
N ILE A 80 -13.69 5.23 -6.34
CA ILE A 80 -12.62 4.70 -7.16
C ILE A 80 -11.38 4.59 -6.26
N PRO A 81 -10.74 3.41 -6.13
CA PRO A 81 -9.56 3.24 -5.29
C PRO A 81 -8.44 4.18 -5.72
N ALA A 82 -8.25 5.28 -4.99
CA ALA A 82 -7.27 6.29 -5.33
C ALA A 82 -5.83 5.82 -5.11
N ALA A 83 -5.62 4.81 -4.25
CA ALA A 83 -4.31 4.30 -3.84
C ALA A 83 -3.70 3.28 -4.81
N THR A 84 -4.50 2.69 -5.71
CA THR A 84 -4.02 1.67 -6.67
C THR A 84 -4.12 2.10 -8.13
N LEU A 85 -4.79 3.24 -8.40
CA LEU A 85 -5.03 3.71 -9.75
C LEU A 85 -3.97 4.75 -10.15
N GLY A 86 -2.92 4.30 -10.83
CA GLY A 86 -1.77 5.13 -11.23
C GLY A 86 -2.16 6.45 -11.91
N LYS A 87 -3.19 6.45 -12.77
CA LYS A 87 -3.71 7.67 -13.40
C LYS A 87 -4.20 8.71 -12.37
N ARG A 88 -4.96 8.29 -11.35
CA ARG A 88 -5.45 9.17 -10.28
C ARG A 88 -4.32 9.65 -9.37
N ILE A 89 -3.32 8.81 -9.14
CA ILE A 89 -2.13 9.15 -8.37
C ILE A 89 -1.34 10.27 -9.06
N VAL A 90 -1.13 10.14 -10.38
CA VAL A 90 -0.49 11.16 -11.22
C VAL A 90 -1.33 12.45 -11.29
N GLU A 91 -2.65 12.36 -11.45
CA GLU A 91 -3.58 13.51 -11.42
C GLU A 91 -3.49 14.29 -10.09
N ARG A 92 -3.16 13.60 -8.99
CA ARG A 92 -2.99 14.20 -7.66
C ARG A 92 -1.57 14.73 -7.41
N GLY A 93 -0.71 14.73 -8.42
CA GLY A 93 0.60 15.39 -8.37
C GLY A 93 1.76 14.49 -7.98
N GLU A 94 1.54 13.19 -7.80
CA GLU A 94 2.62 12.24 -7.62
C GLU A 94 3.38 12.03 -8.93
N LYS A 95 4.71 12.03 -8.88
CA LYS A 95 5.57 11.95 -10.07
C LYS A 95 6.73 11.02 -9.83
N TYR A 96 7.00 10.16 -10.82
CA TYR A 96 8.23 9.39 -10.90
C TYR A 96 8.99 9.78 -12.16
N ASP A 97 10.22 10.26 -11.98
CA ASP A 97 11.15 10.51 -13.07
C ASP A 97 12.20 9.39 -13.08
N ALA A 98 12.04 8.47 -14.03
CA ALA A 98 12.92 7.32 -14.19
C ALA A 98 14.32 7.71 -14.70
N VAL A 99 14.44 8.83 -15.42
CA VAL A 99 15.72 9.29 -15.99
C VAL A 99 16.59 9.85 -14.87
N ASN A 100 16.02 10.72 -14.04
CA ASN A 100 16.72 11.33 -12.92
C ASN A 100 16.65 10.49 -11.63
N ARG A 101 15.91 9.37 -11.64
CA ARG A 101 15.65 8.51 -10.48
C ARG A 101 15.14 9.30 -9.29
N THR A 102 14.16 10.17 -9.54
CA THR A 102 13.53 10.97 -8.51
C THR A 102 12.06 10.63 -8.38
N TYR A 103 11.58 10.59 -7.15
CA TYR A 103 10.17 10.38 -6.84
C TYR A 103 9.64 11.55 -6.02
N THR A 104 8.58 12.19 -6.51
CA THR A 104 7.87 13.27 -5.83
C THR A 104 6.56 12.69 -5.30
N PRO A 105 6.41 12.51 -3.98
CA PRO A 105 5.21 11.89 -3.43
C PRO A 105 3.96 12.72 -3.64
N GLY A 106 2.81 12.05 -3.80
CA GLY A 106 1.51 12.70 -3.81
C GLY A 106 1.04 13.08 -2.39
N PRO A 107 -0.03 13.90 -2.28
CA PRO A 107 -0.55 14.37 -1.00
C PRO A 107 -1.01 13.26 -0.05
N GLY A 108 -1.39 12.09 -0.58
CA GLY A 108 -1.75 10.94 0.25
C GLY A 108 -0.54 10.32 0.96
N PHE A 109 0.59 10.18 0.25
CA PHE A 109 1.83 9.66 0.83
C PHE A 109 2.45 10.66 1.81
N GLU A 110 2.38 11.95 1.51
CA GLU A 110 2.78 13.02 2.46
C GLU A 110 1.99 12.94 3.77
N ALA A 111 0.66 12.77 3.71
CA ALA A 111 -0.15 12.64 4.92
C ALA A 111 0.24 11.40 5.75
N LEU A 112 0.56 10.28 5.08
CA LEU A 112 1.05 9.07 5.75
C LEU A 112 2.39 9.32 6.47
N LEU A 113 3.35 9.95 5.79
CA LEU A 113 4.64 10.28 6.38
C LEU A 113 4.48 11.22 7.59
N VAL A 114 3.65 12.25 7.47
CA VAL A 114 3.39 13.19 8.57
C VAL A 114 2.75 12.48 9.75
N ALA A 115 1.79 11.57 9.53
CA ALA A 115 1.16 10.80 10.59
C ALA A 115 2.16 9.91 11.33
N LEU A 116 3.01 9.17 10.59
CA LEU A 116 4.08 8.33 11.15
C LEU A 116 5.06 9.15 12.00
N VAL A 117 5.55 10.27 11.46
CA VAL A 117 6.48 11.14 12.20
C VAL A 117 5.82 11.71 13.46
N THR A 118 4.54 12.08 13.38
CA THR A 118 3.80 12.61 14.54
C THR A 118 3.64 11.56 15.64
N ASP A 119 3.34 10.31 15.27
CA ASP A 119 3.20 9.19 16.20
C ASP A 119 4.52 8.84 16.91
N GLU A 120 5.62 8.80 16.16
CA GLU A 120 6.96 8.60 16.73
C GLU A 120 7.38 9.72 17.67
N VAL A 121 7.12 10.98 17.31
CA VAL A 121 7.40 12.14 18.18
C VAL A 121 6.58 12.06 19.46
N ALA A 122 5.29 11.73 19.37
CA ALA A 122 4.44 11.55 20.54
C ALA A 122 4.96 10.41 21.44
N THR A 123 5.37 9.29 20.85
CA THR A 123 5.95 8.15 21.56
C THR A 123 7.24 8.52 22.28
N ALA A 124 8.15 9.22 21.60
CA ALA A 124 9.42 9.67 22.18
C ALA A 124 9.19 10.67 23.34
N GLN A 125 8.21 11.57 23.22
CA GLN A 125 7.85 12.51 24.28
C GLN A 125 7.30 11.78 25.52
N MET A 126 6.45 10.76 25.32
CA MET A 126 5.95 9.94 26.43
C MET A 126 7.07 9.16 27.12
N GLN A 127 8.02 8.59 26.36
CA GLN A 127 9.17 7.90 26.92
C GLN A 127 10.10 8.84 27.70
N ALA A 128 10.38 10.04 27.17
CA ALA A 128 11.18 11.05 27.87
C ALA A 128 10.52 11.49 29.18
N ALA A 129 9.20 11.73 29.17
CA ALA A 129 8.44 12.08 30.37
C ALA A 129 8.43 10.95 31.42
N HIS A 130 8.44 9.69 30.97
CA HIS A 130 8.52 8.54 31.87
C HIS A 130 9.90 8.42 32.54
N VAL A 131 10.98 8.62 31.79
CA VAL A 131 12.36 8.61 32.33
C VAL A 131 12.58 9.76 33.33
N GLU A 132 12.06 10.96 33.06
CA GLU A 132 12.13 12.09 33.99
C GLU A 132 11.34 11.85 35.28
N ALA A 133 10.25 11.08 35.23
CA ALA A 133 9.45 10.73 36.39
C ALA A 133 10.12 9.66 37.27
N GLU A 134 10.89 8.73 36.70
CA GLU A 134 11.65 7.72 37.44
C GLU A 134 12.96 8.28 38.05
N ALA A 135 13.47 9.40 37.52
CA ALA A 135 14.67 10.06 38.01
C ALA A 135 14.45 11.02 39.20
N ARG A 136 13.21 11.17 39.68
CA ARG A 136 12.82 11.99 40.83
C ARG A 136 12.42 11.13 42.03
#